data_AF-A0A1G3UN59-F1
#
_entry.id   AF-A0A1G3UN59-F1
#
_cell.length_a   1.000
_cell.length_b   1.000
_cell.length_c   1.000
_cell.angle_alpha   90.00
_cell.angle_beta   90.00
_cell.angle_gamma   90.00
#
_symmetry.space_group_name_H-M   'P 1'
#
loop_
_entity.id
_entity.type
_entity.pdbx_description
1 polymer ?
#
loop_
_entity_poly.entity_id
_entity_poly.type
_entity_poly.pdbx_seq_one_letter_code
_entity_poly.pdbx_strand_id
1 'polypeptide(L)'
;MKGEKRFILHTKKLPEQFVRILKEAGTEVILIGETDRNRPLIEGVLQGLNIPVSFGYFSFRIPKDGKRPRLTATFPALMAMTGGEPLYLIDFDMPPEAGSLLNGAKGGRVIRY
;
A
#
# COMPACT_ATOMS: atom_id res chain seq x y z
N MET A 1 -1.90 -24.96 -15.03
CA MET A 1 -1.06 -23.75 -15.18
C MET A 1 -1.89 -22.54 -14.79
N LYS A 2 -1.54 -21.81 -13.71
CA LYS A 2 -2.16 -20.52 -13.44
C LYS A 2 -1.67 -19.57 -14.53
N GLY A 3 -2.52 -19.27 -15.52
CA GLY A 3 -2.21 -18.26 -16.53
C GLY A 3 -1.82 -16.96 -15.85
N GLU A 4 -0.84 -16.27 -16.42
CA GLU A 4 -0.34 -15.00 -15.92
C GLU A 4 -1.50 -13.98 -15.83
N LYS A 5 -1.86 -13.58 -14.62
CA LYS A 5 -3.00 -12.68 -14.38
C LYS A 5 -2.58 -11.27 -14.81
N ARG A 6 -3.28 -10.71 -15.80
CA ARG A 6 -2.96 -9.40 -16.38
C ARG A 6 -3.82 -8.32 -15.76
N PHE A 7 -3.28 -7.12 -15.61
CA PHE A 7 -4.00 -5.97 -15.10
C PHE A 7 -3.85 -4.79 -16.07
N ILE A 8 -4.94 -4.06 -16.29
CA ILE A 8 -4.94 -2.81 -17.07
C ILE A 8 -5.40 -1.70 -16.13
N LEU A 9 -4.58 -0.65 -16.03
CA LEU A 9 -4.96 0.60 -15.38
C LEU A 9 -5.63 1.51 -16.42
N HIS A 10 -6.80 2.03 -16.10
CA HIS A 10 -7.55 2.89 -17.01
C HIS A 10 -8.18 4.04 -16.25
N THR A 11 -8.23 5.23 -16.86
CA THR A 11 -8.78 6.44 -16.22
C THR A 11 -10.27 6.65 -16.52
N LYS A 12 -10.77 6.05 -17.59
CA LYS A 12 -12.18 6.17 -18.01
C LYS A 12 -12.93 4.86 -17.83
N LYS A 13 -14.21 4.91 -17.46
CA LYS A 13 -15.01 3.68 -17.37
C LYS A 13 -15.17 3.07 -18.76
N LEU A 14 -14.68 1.84 -18.95
CA LEU A 14 -14.95 1.08 -20.17
C LEU A 14 -16.40 0.55 -20.15
N PRO A 15 -17.07 0.43 -21.31
CA PRO A 15 -18.36 -0.23 -21.37
C PRO A 15 -18.26 -1.67 -20.85
N GLU A 16 -19.30 -2.14 -20.16
CA GLU A 16 -19.27 -3.40 -19.40
C GLU A 16 -18.95 -4.62 -20.27
N GLN A 17 -19.39 -4.60 -21.53
CA GLN A 17 -19.07 -5.65 -22.52
C GLN A 17 -17.55 -5.81 -22.73
N PHE A 18 -16.78 -4.72 -22.74
CA PHE A 18 -15.32 -4.78 -22.92
C PHE A 18 -14.63 -5.28 -21.65
N VAL A 19 -15.09 -4.82 -20.47
CA VAL A 19 -14.58 -5.32 -19.18
C VAL A 19 -14.78 -6.82 -19.08
N ARG A 20 -15.94 -7.33 -19.52
CA ARG A 20 -16.25 -8.76 -19.52
C ARG A 20 -15.33 -9.55 -20.45
N ILE A 21 -15.14 -9.09 -21.70
CA ILE A 21 -14.23 -9.74 -22.66
C ILE A 21 -12.80 -9.81 -22.11
N LEU A 22 -12.30 -8.69 -21.55
CA LEU A 22 -10.96 -8.65 -20.93
C LEU A 22 -10.84 -9.63 -19.76
N LYS A 23 -11.86 -9.68 -18.90
CA LYS A 23 -11.91 -10.59 -17.75
C LYS A 23 -11.93 -12.06 -18.18
N GLU A 24 -12.73 -12.41 -19.19
CA GLU A 24 -12.78 -13.76 -19.78
C GLU A 24 -11.42 -14.16 -20.39
N ALA A 25 -10.67 -13.19 -20.92
CA ALA A 25 -9.29 -13.38 -21.37
C ALA A 25 -8.25 -13.38 -20.22
N GLY A 26 -8.66 -13.33 -18.95
CA GLY A 26 -7.75 -13.33 -17.79
C GLY A 26 -7.09 -11.98 -17.50
N THR A 27 -7.72 -10.87 -17.91
CA THR A 27 -7.26 -9.50 -17.68
C THR A 27 -8.26 -8.74 -16.80
N GLU A 28 -7.80 -8.22 -15.67
CA GLU A 28 -8.61 -7.36 -14.79
C GLU A 28 -8.38 -5.88 -15.11
N VAL A 29 -9.46 -5.11 -15.17
CA VAL A 29 -9.41 -3.66 -15.38
C VAL A 29 -9.55 -2.96 -14.03
N ILE A 30 -8.56 -2.15 -13.68
CA ILE A 30 -8.56 -1.30 -12.50
C ILE A 30 -8.80 0.13 -12.95
N LEU A 31 -9.92 0.69 -12.52
CA LEU A 31 -10.27 2.09 -12.79
C LEU A 31 -9.57 2.99 -11.76
N ILE A 32 -8.82 3.97 -12.24
CA ILE A 32 -8.19 5.02 -11.44
C ILE A 32 -8.77 6.38 -11.84
N GLY A 33 -8.75 7.38 -10.96
CA GLY A 33 -9.18 8.72 -11.29
C GLY A 33 -8.21 9.43 -12.24
N GLU A 34 -8.73 10.20 -13.19
CA GLU A 34 -7.91 10.97 -14.15
C GLU A 34 -7.02 12.01 -13.46
N THR A 35 -7.45 12.52 -12.32
CA THR A 35 -6.72 13.49 -11.50
C THR A 35 -6.02 12.87 -10.30
N ASP A 36 -6.10 11.55 -10.12
CA ASP A 36 -5.47 10.87 -9.00
C ASP A 36 -3.95 10.94 -9.11
N ARG A 37 -3.31 11.37 -8.03
CA ARG A 37 -1.86 11.47 -7.90
C ARG A 37 -1.44 10.98 -6.53
N ASN A 38 -0.20 10.52 -6.41
CA ASN A 38 0.40 10.12 -5.12
C ASN A 38 -0.51 9.12 -4.37
N ARG A 39 -0.86 9.43 -3.11
CA ARG A 39 -1.67 8.57 -2.24
C ARG A 39 -2.99 8.09 -2.88
N PRO A 40 -3.90 8.97 -3.37
CA PRO A 40 -5.13 8.53 -4.06
C PRO A 40 -4.91 7.50 -5.17
N LEU A 41 -3.86 7.67 -5.99
CA LEU A 41 -3.55 6.76 -7.08
C LEU A 41 -3.14 5.37 -6.54
N ILE A 42 -2.21 5.35 -5.59
CA ILE A 42 -1.72 4.09 -5.00
C ILE A 42 -2.82 3.38 -4.22
N GLU A 43 -3.61 4.13 -3.45
CA GLU A 43 -4.76 3.59 -2.73
C GLU A 43 -5.78 2.96 -3.68
N GLY A 44 -6.14 3.65 -4.77
CA GLY A 44 -7.06 3.15 -5.79
C GLY A 44 -6.52 1.90 -6.51
N VAL A 45 -5.22 1.86 -6.82
CA VAL A 45 -4.57 0.68 -7.41
C VAL A 45 -4.65 -0.52 -6.47
N LEU A 46 -4.31 -0.35 -5.19
CA LEU A 46 -4.33 -1.43 -4.20
C LEU A 46 -5.75 -1.94 -3.96
N GLN A 47 -6.74 -1.05 -3.86
CA GLN A 47 -8.15 -1.41 -3.77
C GLN A 47 -8.61 -2.18 -5.02
N GLY A 48 -8.21 -1.75 -6.22
CA GLY A 48 -8.51 -2.44 -7.47
C GLY A 48 -7.90 -3.84 -7.57
N LEU A 49 -6.77 -4.07 -6.90
CA LEU A 49 -6.14 -5.39 -6.74
C LEU A 49 -6.81 -6.24 -5.64
N ASN A 50 -7.89 -5.77 -5.01
CA ASN A 50 -8.50 -6.34 -3.82
C ASN A 50 -7.53 -6.49 -2.64
N ILE A 51 -6.57 -5.56 -2.51
CA ILE A 51 -5.69 -5.47 -1.35
C ILE A 51 -6.34 -4.48 -0.38
N PRO A 52 -6.80 -4.93 0.80
CA PRO A 52 -7.34 -4.03 1.82
C PRO A 52 -6.24 -3.09 2.30
N VAL A 53 -6.54 -1.79 2.26
CA VAL A 53 -5.65 -0.73 2.70
C VAL A 53 -6.38 0.25 3.59
N SER A 54 -5.68 0.83 4.56
CA SER A 54 -6.20 1.93 5.38
C SER A 54 -5.17 3.04 5.50
N PHE A 55 -5.60 4.28 5.26
CA PHE A 55 -4.78 5.46 5.51
C PHE A 55 -4.92 5.91 6.97
N GLY A 56 -3.81 6.23 7.61
CA GLY A 56 -3.82 6.74 8.98
C GLY A 56 -2.44 7.18 9.47
N TYR A 57 -2.41 7.66 10.72
CA TYR A 57 -1.18 7.96 11.43
C TYR A 57 -0.81 6.77 12.32
N PHE A 58 0.40 6.25 12.14
CA PHE A 58 0.89 5.08 12.85
C PHE A 58 2.05 5.45 13.76
N SER A 59 2.02 4.95 14.99
CA SER A 59 2.98 5.30 16.05
C SER A 59 3.84 4.10 16.43
N PHE A 60 5.16 4.26 16.37
CA PHE A 60 6.15 3.26 16.72
C PHE A 60 6.96 3.73 17.93
N ARG A 61 7.06 2.88 18.95
CA ARG A 61 7.84 3.16 20.18
C ARG A 61 9.25 2.58 20.06
N ILE A 62 10.25 3.38 20.37
CA ILE A 62 11.67 3.04 20.25
C ILE A 62 12.39 3.34 21.60
N PRO A 63 13.10 2.37 22.20
CA PRO A 63 13.10 0.94 21.91
C PRO A 63 11.75 0.28 22.30
N LYS A 64 11.43 -0.87 21.68
CA LYS A 64 10.21 -1.64 21.93
C LYS A 64 10.18 -2.25 23.35
N ASP A 65 11.36 -2.66 23.85
CA ASP A 65 11.53 -3.30 25.15
C ASP A 65 12.34 -2.41 26.10
N GLY A 66 11.85 -2.27 27.33
CA GLY A 66 12.42 -1.44 28.39
C GLY A 66 11.37 -0.65 29.16
N LYS A 67 11.66 -0.25 30.41
CA LYS A 67 10.69 0.44 31.28
C LYS A 67 10.28 1.84 30.80
N ARG A 68 10.98 2.43 29.82
CA ARG A 68 10.69 3.76 29.26
C ARG A 68 11.02 3.82 27.76
N PRO A 69 10.03 3.88 26.86
CA PRO A 69 10.29 4.23 25.47
C PRO A 69 10.91 5.62 25.42
N ARG A 70 12.04 5.77 24.74
CA ARG A 70 12.80 7.03 24.67
C ARG A 70 12.35 7.92 23.52
N LEU A 71 11.68 7.33 22.53
CA LEU A 71 11.19 8.02 21.33
C LEU A 71 9.90 7.37 20.83
N THR A 72 8.97 8.19 20.36
CA THR A 72 7.81 7.74 19.57
C THR A 72 7.90 8.40 18.19
N ALA A 73 7.87 7.60 17.14
CA ALA A 73 7.78 8.06 15.77
C ALA A 73 6.33 7.91 15.30
N THR A 74 5.69 9.00 14.92
CA THR A 74 4.33 9.00 14.36
C THR A 74 4.37 9.58 12.97
N PHE A 75 3.83 8.86 11.98
CA PHE A 75 3.83 9.31 10.59
C PHE A 75 2.59 8.81 9.83
N PRO A 76 2.15 9.55 8.79
CA PRO A 76 1.08 9.11 7.91
C PRO A 76 1.56 7.95 7.02
N ALA A 77 0.73 6.94 6.82
CA ALA A 77 1.00 5.85 5.88
C ALA A 77 -0.30 5.24 5.35
N LEU A 78 -0.22 4.56 4.20
CA LEU A 78 -1.18 3.53 3.80
C LEU A 78 -0.72 2.20 4.40
N MET A 79 -1.55 1.58 5.24
CA MET A 79 -1.26 0.27 5.84
C MET A 79 -2.01 -0.82 5.09
N ALA A 80 -1.28 -1.86 4.68
CA ALA A 80 -1.80 -3.09 4.11
C ALA A 80 -1.31 -4.31 4.90
N MET A 81 -1.98 -5.45 4.78
CA MET A 81 -1.50 -6.71 5.35
C MET A 81 -0.87 -7.58 4.26
N THR A 82 0.35 -8.06 4.49
CA THR A 82 1.08 -8.94 3.56
C THR A 82 1.70 -10.10 4.34
N GLY A 83 1.35 -11.34 4.00
CA GLY A 83 1.86 -12.52 4.70
C GLY A 83 1.54 -12.55 6.21
N GLY A 84 0.49 -11.85 6.66
CA GLY A 84 0.13 -11.72 8.07
C GLY A 84 0.84 -10.59 8.82
N GLU A 85 1.71 -9.83 8.13
CA GLU A 85 2.42 -8.70 8.71
C GLU A 85 1.96 -7.37 8.11
N PRO A 86 1.91 -6.28 8.89
CA PRO A 86 1.58 -4.96 8.37
C PRO A 86 2.71 -4.41 7.50
N LEU A 87 2.33 -3.79 6.39
CA LEU A 87 3.18 -3.05 5.47
C LEU A 87 2.69 -1.60 5.43
N TYR A 88 3.58 -0.66 5.73
CA TYR A 88 3.33 0.77 5.74
C TYR A 88 3.96 1.43 4.52
N LEU A 89 3.12 1.96 3.66
CA LEU A 89 3.49 2.67 2.44
C LEU A 89 3.52 4.18 2.73
N ILE A 90 4.69 4.81 2.53
CA ILE A 90 4.92 6.25 2.80
C ILE A 90 5.28 6.99 1.51
N ASP A 91 4.94 8.28 1.43
CA ASP A 91 5.25 9.17 0.30
C ASP A 91 6.40 10.16 0.57
N PHE A 92 7.06 10.04 1.71
CA PHE A 92 8.16 10.90 2.11
C PHE A 92 9.47 10.11 2.27
N ASP A 93 10.58 10.84 2.17
CA ASP A 93 11.90 10.32 2.47
C ASP A 93 12.05 10.13 3.98
N MET A 94 12.14 8.86 4.42
CA MET A 94 12.47 8.55 5.80
C MET A 94 13.94 8.92 6.05
N PRO A 95 14.26 9.71 7.09
CA PRO A 95 15.65 9.98 7.46
C PRO A 95 16.42 8.66 7.65
N PRO A 96 17.67 8.54 7.16
CA PRO A 96 18.46 7.31 7.26
C PRO A 96 18.53 6.74 8.69
N GLU A 97 18.58 7.64 9.68
CA GLU A 97 18.62 7.30 11.11
C GLU A 97 17.30 6.66 11.57
N ALA A 98 16.16 7.10 11.03
CA ALA A 98 14.85 6.55 11.36
C ALA A 98 14.59 5.20 10.67
N GLY A 99 15.09 5.00 9.44
CA GLY A 99 14.91 3.76 8.69
C GLY A 99 15.49 2.53 9.41
N SER A 100 16.70 2.66 9.97
CA SER A 100 17.35 1.59 10.75
C SER A 100 16.62 1.27 12.07
N LEU A 101 16.01 2.27 12.70
CA LEU A 101 15.27 2.12 13.96
C LEU A 101 13.90 1.46 13.75
N LEU A 102 13.24 1.71 12.62
CA LEU A 102 11.90 1.21 12.32
C LEU A 102 11.94 -0.22 11.75
N ASN A 103 12.93 -0.55 10.91
CA ASN A 103 13.05 -1.87 10.28
C ASN A 103 13.41 -3.02 11.25
N GLY A 104 13.80 -2.70 12.50
CA GLY A 104 14.07 -3.68 13.56
C GLY A 104 12.95 -3.83 14.59
N ALA A 105 11.94 -2.96 14.58
CA ALA A 105 10.78 -3.11 15.43
C ALA A 105 9.85 -4.17 14.82
N LYS A 106 9.43 -5.19 15.58
CA LYS A 106 8.42 -6.20 15.16
C LYS A 106 7.01 -5.58 14.92
N GLY A 107 6.93 -4.44 14.25
CA GLY A 107 5.73 -3.64 14.04
C GLY A 107 5.28 -3.59 12.59
N GLY A 108 6.06 -4.13 11.64
CA GLY A 108 5.76 -4.16 10.20
C GLY A 108 6.90 -3.61 9.35
N ARG A 109 6.76 -3.68 8.03
CA ARG A 109 7.73 -3.13 7.06
C ARG A 109 7.31 -1.74 6.63
N VAL A 110 8.25 -0.82 6.47
CA VAL A 110 7.99 0.51 5.90
C VAL A 110 8.63 0.59 4.52
N ILE A 111 7.84 0.95 3.49
CA ILE A 111 8.29 1.05 2.10
C ILE A 111 7.82 2.39 1.53
N ARG A 112 8.70 3.07 0.80
CA ARG A 112 8.32 4.27 0.04
C ARG A 112 7.77 3.87 -1.33
N TYR A 113 6.71 4.55 -1.77
CA TYR A 113 6.15 4.42 -3.12
C TYR A 113 6.38 5.67 -3.97
#